data_AF-A0A075R6C0-F1
#
_entry.id   AF-A0A075R6C0-F1
#
_cell.length_a   1.000
_cell.length_b   1.000
_cell.length_c   1.000
_cell.angle_alpha   90.00
_cell.angle_beta   90.00
_cell.angle_gamma   90.00
#
_symmetry.space_group_name_H-M   'P 1'
#
loop_
_entity.id
_entity.type
_entity.pdbx_description
1 polymer ?
#
loop_
_entity_poly.entity_id
_entity_poly.type
_entity_poly.pdbx_seq_one_letter_code
_entity_poly.pdbx_strand_id
1 'polypeptide(L)' 'MHTVKSVNPPVIKNLDEQVTLWIDGKHGRIGVIAPKKRPTREEWVQLHREIASILVESAKIKKEASH' A
#
# COMPACT_ATOMS: atom_id res chain seq x y z
N MET A 1 25.75 1.79 0.69
CA MET A 1 24.95 0.55 0.72
C MET A 1 23.86 0.71 1.77
N HIS A 2 22.64 1.08 1.37
CA HIS A 2 21.52 1.19 2.31
C HIS A 2 20.70 -0.09 2.22
N THR A 3 20.90 -0.99 3.18
CA THR A 3 20.07 -2.18 3.35
C THR A 3 18.68 -1.73 3.77
N VAL A 4 17.75 -1.68 2.81
CA VAL A 4 16.33 -1.55 3.10
C VAL A 4 15.95 -2.84 3.84
N LYS A 5 15.85 -2.78 5.16
CA LYS A 5 15.23 -3.86 5.93
C LYS A 5 13.79 -3.89 5.47
N SER A 6 13.46 -4.79 4.54
CA SER A 6 12.09 -5.16 4.25
C SER A 6 11.55 -5.77 5.54
N VAL A 7 10.93 -4.92 6.35
CA VAL A 7 10.17 -5.36 7.50
C VAL A 7 8.98 -6.08 6.87
N ASN A 8 9.03 -7.41 6.86
CA ASN A 8 7.85 -8.20 6.48
C ASN A 8 6.68 -7.59 7.24
N PRO A 9 5.63 -7.07 6.56
CA PRO A 9 4.46 -6.59 7.26
C PRO A 9 3.99 -7.74 8.15
N PRO A 10 3.59 -7.46 9.41
CA PRO A 10 3.13 -8.50 10.31
C PRO A 10 2.08 -9.32 9.56
N VAL A 11 2.30 -10.64 9.46
CA VAL A 11 1.37 -11.56 8.80
C VAL A 11 0.01 -11.31 9.43
N ILE A 12 -0.87 -10.66 8.65
CA ILE A 12 -2.19 -10.24 9.10
C ILE A 12 -3.00 -11.53 9.28
N LYS A 13 -2.94 -12.11 10.48
CA LYS A 13 -3.81 -13.21 10.85
C LYS A 13 -5.24 -12.67 10.86
N ASN A 14 -6.13 -13.38 10.15
CA ASN A 14 -7.55 -13.06 9.98
C ASN A 14 -7.80 -11.68 9.35
N LEU A 15 -7.44 -11.53 8.07
CA LEU A 15 -7.79 -10.37 7.24
C LEU A 15 -9.28 -10.03 7.33
N ASP A 16 -10.15 -11.04 7.32
CA ASP A 16 -11.61 -10.89 7.42
C ASP A 16 -12.07 -10.11 8.67
N GLU A 17 -11.41 -10.30 9.81
CA GLU A 17 -11.74 -9.61 11.06
C GLU A 17 -11.29 -8.14 11.07
N GLN A 18 -10.36 -7.78 10.19
CA GLN A 18 -9.80 -6.43 10.10
C GLN A 18 -10.45 -5.60 9.00
N VAL A 19 -11.25 -6.22 8.12
CA VAL A 19 -12.00 -5.52 7.10
C VAL A 19 -13.05 -4.63 7.77
N THR A 20 -12.89 -3.33 7.55
CA THR A 20 -13.84 -2.31 8.03
C THR A 20 -15.03 -2.12 7.11
N LEU A 21 -14.87 -2.45 5.82
CA LEU A 21 -15.92 -2.30 4.82
C LEU A 21 -15.75 -3.36 3.73
N TRP A 22 -16.84 -4.04 3.40
CA TRP A 22 -16.89 -4.92 2.24
C TRP A 22 -17.59 -4.22 1.08
N ILE A 23 -16.99 -4.28 -0.10
CA ILE A 23 -17.55 -3.75 -1.35
C ILE A 23 -17.75 -4.95 -2.28
N ASP A 24 -19.01 -5.30 -2.53
CA ASP A 24 -19.37 -6.35 -3.48
C ASP A 24 -19.42 -5.77 -4.91
N GLY A 25 -18.62 -6.34 -5.80
CA GLY A 25 -18.58 -5.99 -7.22
C GLY A 25 -18.95 -7.18 -8.11
N LYS A 26 -19.17 -6.90 -9.40
CA LYS A 26 -19.52 -7.91 -10.42
C LYS A 26 -18.52 -9.07 -10.51
N HIS A 27 -17.26 -8.83 -10.14
CA HIS A 27 -16.15 -9.80 -10.26
C HIS A 27 -15.69 -10.38 -8.92
N GLY A 28 -16.41 -10.11 -7.83
CA GLY A 28 -16.06 -10.58 -6.49
C GLY A 28 -16.15 -9.48 -5.44
N ARG A 29 -15.74 -9.83 -4.22
CA ARG A 29 -15.83 -8.97 -3.05
C ARG A 29 -14.46 -8.38 -2.70
N ILE A 30 -14.43 -7.09 -2.44
CA ILE A 30 -13.24 -6.35 -2.02
C ILE A 30 -13.39 -5.96 -0.55
N GLY A 31 -12.44 -6.35 0.29
CA GLY A 31 -12.38 -5.92 1.69
C GLY A 31 -11.47 -4.70 1.86
N VAL A 32 -11.99 -3.63 2.46
CA VAL A 32 -11.27 -2.40 2.78
C VAL A 32 -10.92 -2.39 4.25
N ILE A 33 -9.62 -2.31 4.56
CA ILE A 33 -9.10 -2.13 5.92
C ILE A 33 -8.76 -0.65 6.10
N ALA A 34 -9.59 0.07 6.85
CA ALA A 34 -9.38 1.47 7.17
C ALA A 34 -8.84 1.60 8.61
N PRO A 35 -7.81 2.44 8.83
CA PRO A 35 -7.36 2.73 10.18
C PRO A 35 -8.47 3.42 10.98
N LYS A 36 -8.71 2.97 12.21
CA LYS A 36 -9.75 3.56 13.10
C LYS A 36 -9.41 4.98 13.56
N LYS A 37 -8.13 5.36 13.54
CA LYS A 37 -7.65 6.68 13.95
C LYS A 37 -7.39 7.53 12.71
N ARG A 38 -7.65 8.83 12.83
CA ARG A 38 -7.23 9.78 11.79
C ARG A 38 -5.71 9.77 11.70
N PRO A 39 -5.15 9.65 10.49
CA PRO A 39 -3.71 9.72 10.28
C PRO A 39 -3.17 11.08 10.73
N THR A 40 -1.99 11.05 11.33
CA THR A 40 -1.21 12.25 11.66
C THR A 40 -0.66 12.90 10.40
N ARG A 41 -0.20 14.15 10.52
CA ARG A 41 0.46 14.86 9.41
C ARG A 41 1.71 14.12 8.92
N GLU A 42 2.45 13.50 9.83
CA GLU A 42 3.67 12.75 9.49
C GLU A 42 3.35 11.50 8.67
N GLU A 43 2.33 10.73 9.06
CA GLU A 43 1.85 9.57 8.31
C GLU A 43 1.37 9.96 6.90
N TRP A 44 0.70 11.11 6.76
CA TRP A 44 0.30 11.64 5.45
C TRP A 44 1.50 11.98 4.55
N VAL A 45 2.51 12.64 5.12
CA VAL A 45 3.73 13.00 4.39
C VAL A 45 4.49 11.75 3.97
N GLN A 46 4.55 10.74 4.83
CA GLN A 46 5.17 9.46 4.53
C GLN A 46 4.45 8.73 3.40
N LEU A 47 3.12 8.62 3.48
CA LEU A 47 2.30 8.02 2.42
C LEU A 47 2.53 8.70 1.07
N HIS A 48 2.55 10.03 1.03
CA HIS A 48 2.82 10.79 -0.19
C HIS A 48 4.20 10.50 -0.78
N ARG A 49 5.23 10.37 0.08
CA ARG A 49 6.58 10.02 -0.37
C ARG A 49 6.66 8.62 -0.96
N GLU A 50 6.01 7.65 -0.32
CA GLU A 50 5.99 6.28 -0.82
C GLU A 50 5.27 6.18 -2.17
N ILE A 51 4.10 6.82 -2.32
CA ILE A 51 3.38 6.89 -3.60
C ILE A 51 4.26 7.54 -4.68
N ALA A 52 4.92 8.66 -4.37
CA ALA A 52 5.82 9.32 -5.31
C ALA A 52 6.98 8.41 -5.72
N SER A 53 7.55 7.66 -4.77
CA SER A 53 8.62 6.69 -5.03
C SER A 53 8.17 5.58 -5.97
N ILE A 54 7.00 4.99 -5.72
CA ILE A 54 6.41 3.94 -6.57
C ILE A 54 6.18 4.46 -7.99
N LEU A 55 5.66 5.69 -8.14
CA LEU A 55 5.41 6.29 -9.45
C LEU A 55 6.71 6.51 -10.23
N VAL A 56 7.75 7.02 -9.56
CA VAL A 56 9.07 7.24 -10.19
C VAL A 56 9.72 5.92 -10.58
N GLU A 57 9.65 4.90 -9.71
CA GLU A 57 10.20 3.57 -9.99
C GLU A 57 9.45 2.89 -11.14
N SER A 58 8.11 2.96 -11.15
CA SER A 58 7.29 2.46 -12.26
C SER A 58 7.62 3.13 -13.59
N ALA A 59 7.87 4.44 -13.57
CA ALA A 59 8.28 5.18 -14.77
C ALA A 59 9.67 4.76 -15.28
N LYS A 60 10.61 4.42 -14.39
CA LYS A 60 11.92 3.89 -14.77
C LYS A 60 11.82 2.52 -15.41
N ILE A 61 11.09 1.59 -14.79
CA ILE A 61 10.87 0.23 -15.32
C ILE A 61 10.26 0.30 -16.72
N LYS A 62 9.29 1.19 -16.94
CA LYS A 62 8.65 1.36 -18.26
C LYS A 62 9.62 1.87 -19.33
N LYS A 63 10.61 2.67 -18.94
CA LYS A 63 11.65 3.20 -19.83
C LYS A 63 12.68 2.13 -20.19
N GLU A 64 13.03 1.26 -19.26
CA GLU A 64 13.96 0.13 -19.49
C GLU A 64 13.32 -1.00 -20.29
N ALA A 65 12.02 -1.27 -20.12
CA ALA A 65 11.29 -2.28 -20.89
C ALA A 65 10.95 -1.86 -22.34
N SER A 66 11.18 -0.59 -22.70
CA SER A 66 10.94 -0.05 -24.04
C SER A 66 12.22 0.08 -24.88
N HIS A 67 13.34 -0.47 -24.42
CA HIS A 67 14.66 -0.39 -25.06
C HIS A 67 15.26 -1.77 -25.35
#